data_AF-A0A7X1YDZ3-F1
#
_entry.id   AF-A0A7X1YDZ3-F1
#
_cell.length_a   1.000
_cell.length_b   1.000
_cell.length_c   1.000
_cell.angle_alpha   90.00
_cell.angle_beta   90.00
_cell.angle_gamma   90.00
#
_symmetry.space_group_name_H-M   'P 1'
#
loop_
_entity.id
_entity.type
_entity.pdbx_description
1 polymer ?
#
loop_
_entity_poly.entity_id
_entity_poly.type
_entity_poly.pdbx_seq_one_letter_code
_entity_poly.pdbx_strand_id
1 'polypeptide(L)'
;MFKNYLSNPDTYKNLEEHIVNKFTRLANTKKIETSSFSLPFYNTKFSDGTSFMDANPIFSVKNMKTGDIFKAILDEEIDKPFIATKNTELGQELSITLPLKSINSLDAEISKWLNTFKAQRC
;
A
#
# COMPACT_ATOMS: atom_id res chain seq x y z
N MET A 1 -3.15 -13.76 -11.58
CA MET A 1 -2.88 -14.22 -10.21
C MET A 1 -3.91 -13.57 -9.30
N PHE A 2 -4.35 -14.20 -8.20
CA PHE A 2 -5.32 -13.64 -7.24
C PHE A 2 -6.78 -13.42 -7.69
N LYS A 3 -7.29 -14.11 -8.71
CA LYS A 3 -8.63 -13.85 -9.32
C LYS A 3 -9.82 -13.90 -8.35
N ASN A 4 -9.71 -14.60 -7.23
CA ASN A 4 -10.77 -14.78 -6.24
C ASN A 4 -10.44 -14.14 -4.88
N TYR A 5 -9.61 -13.10 -4.86
CA TYR A 5 -9.18 -12.47 -3.59
C TYR A 5 -10.34 -11.92 -2.75
N LEU A 6 -11.44 -11.46 -3.38
CA LEU A 6 -12.62 -10.97 -2.65
C LEU A 6 -13.44 -12.06 -1.97
N SER A 7 -13.34 -13.32 -2.44
CA SER A 7 -14.14 -14.44 -1.94
C SER A 7 -13.31 -15.54 -1.27
N ASN A 8 -11.99 -15.41 -1.26
CA ASN A 8 -11.06 -16.37 -0.66
C ASN A 8 -10.05 -15.64 0.24
N PRO A 9 -10.15 -15.82 1.58
CA PRO A 9 -9.26 -15.19 2.55
C PRO A 9 -7.78 -15.51 2.34
N ASP A 10 -7.43 -16.73 1.94
CA ASP A 10 -6.05 -17.12 1.68
C ASP A 10 -5.51 -16.41 0.44
N THR A 11 -6.32 -16.29 -0.61
CA THR A 11 -5.94 -15.51 -1.80
C THR A 11 -5.76 -14.04 -1.47
N TYR A 12 -6.64 -13.46 -0.64
CA TYR A 12 -6.52 -12.07 -0.16
C TYR A 12 -5.20 -11.87 0.58
N LYS A 13 -4.91 -12.72 1.56
CA LYS A 13 -3.67 -12.67 2.33
C LYS A 13 -2.42 -12.81 1.46
N ASN A 14 -2.42 -13.76 0.52
CA ASN A 14 -1.32 -13.94 -0.42
C ASN A 14 -1.10 -12.69 -1.30
N LEU A 15 -2.16 -11.95 -1.62
CA LEU A 15 -2.07 -10.70 -2.37
C LEU A 15 -1.47 -9.57 -1.51
N GLU A 16 -1.90 -9.43 -0.25
CA GLU A 16 -1.28 -8.50 0.70
C GLU A 16 0.23 -8.77 0.85
N GLU A 17 0.59 -10.03 1.12
CA GLU A 17 1.99 -10.45 1.28
C GLU A 17 2.81 -10.19 0.02
N HIS A 18 2.23 -10.42 -1.17
CA HIS A 18 2.89 -10.13 -2.43
C HIS A 18 3.27 -8.65 -2.57
N ILE A 19 2.37 -7.74 -2.17
CA ILE A 19 2.61 -6.30 -2.24
C ILE A 19 3.59 -5.86 -1.14
N VAL A 20 3.48 -6.40 0.07
CA VAL A 20 4.44 -6.15 1.17
C VAL A 20 5.86 -6.55 0.76
N ASN A 21 6.03 -7.71 0.13
CA ASN A 21 7.31 -8.18 -0.34
C ASN A 21 7.90 -7.27 -1.44
N LYS A 22 7.06 -6.78 -2.36
CA LYS A 22 7.46 -5.79 -3.37
C LYS A 22 7.92 -4.49 -2.73
N PHE A 23 7.16 -3.96 -1.77
CA PHE A 23 7.53 -2.75 -1.04
C PHE A 23 8.87 -2.91 -0.32
N THR A 24 9.03 -3.97 0.47
CA THR A 24 10.26 -4.26 1.23
C THR A 24 11.47 -4.36 0.30
N ARG A 25 11.35 -5.07 -0.82
CA ARG A 25 12.41 -5.17 -1.83
C ARG A 25 12.78 -3.80 -2.40
N LEU A 26 11.80 -2.97 -2.77
CA LEU A 26 12.03 -1.64 -3.33
C LEU A 26 12.67 -0.67 -2.32
N ALA A 27 12.25 -0.73 -1.05
CA ALA A 27 12.86 0.03 0.04
C ALA A 27 14.32 -0.38 0.25
N ASN A 28 14.60 -1.69 0.30
CA ASN A 28 15.95 -2.23 0.47
C ASN A 28 16.87 -1.84 -0.69
N THR A 29 16.43 -1.98 -1.95
CA THR A 29 17.18 -1.52 -3.14
C THR A 29 17.53 -0.03 -3.05
N LYS A 30 16.67 0.75 -2.39
CA LYS A 30 16.86 2.19 -2.18
C LYS A 30 17.66 2.51 -0.91
N LYS A 31 18.09 1.54 -0.11
CA LYS A 31 18.75 1.74 1.20
C LYS A 31 17.89 2.56 2.17
N ILE A 32 16.58 2.30 2.17
CA ILE A 32 15.64 2.88 3.11
C ILE A 32 15.28 1.81 4.14
N GLU A 33 15.53 2.11 5.42
CA GLU A 33 15.25 1.20 6.53
C GLU A 33 13.75 0.92 6.64
N THR A 34 13.35 -0.34 6.49
CA THR A 34 11.93 -0.75 6.59
C THR A 34 11.34 -0.53 7.98
N SER A 35 12.18 -0.51 9.01
CA SER A 35 11.81 -0.14 10.39
C SER A 35 11.36 1.32 10.54
N SER A 36 11.61 2.17 9.55
CA SER A 36 11.09 3.55 9.52
C SER A 36 9.62 3.62 9.14
N PHE A 37 8.99 2.48 8.83
CA PHE A 37 7.60 2.40 8.38
C PHE A 37 6.73 1.57 9.31
N SER A 38 5.45 1.95 9.41
CA SER A 38 4.39 1.14 9.99
C SER A 38 3.59 0.48 8.85
N LEU A 39 3.51 -0.86 8.86
CA LEU A 39 2.94 -1.68 7.79
C LEU A 39 2.27 -2.95 8.40
N PRO A 40 0.99 -3.25 8.09
CA PRO A 40 0.00 -2.35 7.49
C PRO A 40 -0.34 -1.18 8.42
N PHE A 41 -0.53 0.01 7.86
CA PHE A 41 -0.95 1.18 8.64
C PHE A 41 -2.47 1.18 8.90
N TYR A 42 -3.27 1.02 7.84
CA TYR A 42 -4.70 0.75 7.93
C TYR A 42 -4.91 -0.76 8.05
N ASN A 43 -5.47 -1.20 9.17
CA ASN A 43 -5.70 -2.62 9.47
C ASN A 43 -6.93 -2.77 10.36
N THR A 44 -8.09 -2.42 9.80
CA THR A 44 -9.37 -2.53 10.50
C THR A 44 -9.73 -3.99 10.71
N LYS A 45 -10.13 -4.32 11.93
CA LYS A 45 -10.54 -5.67 12.32
C LYS A 45 -11.88 -5.58 13.05
N PHE A 46 -12.66 -6.65 12.97
CA PHE A 46 -13.81 -6.84 13.85
C PHE A 46 -13.34 -6.97 15.31
N SER A 47 -14.27 -6.83 16.26
CA SER A 47 -13.97 -6.93 17.70
C SER A 47 -13.40 -8.29 18.11
N ASP A 48 -13.66 -9.34 17.32
CA ASP A 48 -13.11 -10.68 17.50
C ASP A 48 -11.71 -10.87 16.87
N GLY A 49 -11.16 -9.83 16.24
CA GLY A 49 -9.86 -9.86 15.57
C GLY A 49 -9.89 -10.31 14.11
N THR A 50 -11.05 -10.68 13.57
CA THR A 50 -11.21 -11.05 12.16
C THR A 50 -10.90 -9.84 11.27
N SER A 51 -10.11 -10.05 10.20
CA SER A 51 -9.75 -8.96 9.27
C SER A 51 -10.99 -8.44 8.54
N PHE A 52 -11.17 -7.12 8.52
CA PHE A 52 -12.24 -6.48 7.76
C PHE A 52 -11.78 -6.21 6.32
N MET A 53 -11.46 -7.30 5.61
CA MET A 53 -10.77 -7.38 4.31
C MET A 53 -11.08 -6.22 3.34
N ASP A 54 -12.21 -6.28 2.62
CA ASP A 54 -12.56 -5.34 1.55
C ASP A 54 -12.74 -3.89 2.05
N ALA A 55 -12.92 -3.69 3.36
CA ALA A 55 -12.96 -2.37 3.97
C ALA A 55 -11.56 -1.75 4.20
N ASN A 56 -10.49 -2.55 4.06
CA ASN A 56 -9.11 -2.09 4.17
C ASN A 56 -8.47 -1.91 2.78
N PRO A 57 -7.57 -0.93 2.62
CA PRO A 57 -6.67 -0.91 1.47
C PRO A 57 -5.87 -2.22 1.41
N ILE A 58 -5.72 -2.82 0.21
CA ILE A 58 -4.93 -4.04 0.02
C ILE A 58 -3.46 -3.88 0.44
N PHE A 59 -3.00 -2.63 0.52
CA PHE A 59 -1.71 -2.27 1.07
C PHE A 59 -1.78 -0.87 1.66
N SER A 60 -1.17 -0.66 2.82
CA SER A 60 -1.05 0.65 3.42
C SER A 60 0.21 0.76 4.26
N VAL A 61 0.96 1.85 4.10
CA VAL A 61 2.21 2.08 4.82
C VAL A 61 2.31 3.53 5.26
N LYS A 62 2.80 3.76 6.47
CA LYS A 62 3.07 5.09 7.00
C LYS A 62 4.55 5.25 7.28
N ASN A 63 5.15 6.34 6.80
CA ASN A 63 6.48 6.78 7.23
C ASN A 63 6.38 7.35 8.65
N MET A 64 7.09 6.75 9.60
CA MET A 64 7.00 7.16 11.01
C MET A 64 7.71 8.48 11.32
N LYS A 65 8.61 8.94 10.44
CA LYS A 65 9.33 10.20 10.59
C LYS A 65 8.54 11.39 10.03
N THR A 66 8.02 11.26 8.82
CA THR A 66 7.28 12.35 8.15
C THR A 66 5.78 12.28 8.40
N GLY A 67 5.28 11.12 8.78
CA GLY A 67 3.86 10.83 8.92
C GLY A 67 3.13 10.64 7.59
N ASP A 68 3.83 10.72 6.46
CA ASP A 68 3.27 10.48 5.13
C ASP A 68 2.79 9.04 4.97
N ILE A 69 1.69 8.88 4.24
CA ILE A 69 1.00 7.62 4.06
C ILE A 69 0.95 7.29 2.57
N PHE A 70 1.17 6.02 2.24
CA PHE A 70 0.87 5.45 0.94
C PHE A 70 -0.14 4.32 1.12
N LYS A 71 -1.21 4.30 0.33
CA LYS A 71 -2.16 3.18 0.32
C LYS A 71 -2.58 2.80 -1.10
N ALA A 72 -2.78 1.51 -1.30
CA ALA A 72 -3.30 0.94 -2.54
C ALA A 72 -4.69 0.35 -2.26
N ILE A 73 -5.67 0.70 -3.09
CA ILE A 73 -7.04 0.23 -3.03
C ILE A 73 -7.33 -0.52 -4.32
N LEU A 74 -7.87 -1.73 -4.23
CA LEU A 74 -8.32 -2.44 -5.41
C LEU A 74 -9.77 -2.10 -5.70
N ASP A 75 -10.03 -1.82 -6.96
CA ASP A 75 -11.36 -1.54 -7.47
C ASP A 75 -11.43 -2.13 -8.88
N GLU A 76 -12.26 -3.16 -9.06
CA GLU A 76 -12.41 -3.84 -10.35
C GLU A 76 -13.40 -3.12 -11.28
N GLU A 77 -14.13 -2.11 -10.80
CA GLU A 77 -15.07 -1.32 -11.60
C GLU A 77 -14.36 -0.23 -12.42
N ILE A 78 -13.09 0.05 -12.12
CA ILE A 78 -12.29 1.02 -12.86
C ILE A 78 -11.40 0.37 -13.92
N ASP A 79 -11.25 1.05 -15.05
CA ASP A 79 -10.44 0.54 -16.15
C ASP A 79 -8.95 0.86 -16.02
N LYS A 80 -8.62 1.99 -15.39
CA LYS A 80 -7.27 2.53 -15.33
C LYS A 80 -6.94 3.00 -13.91
N PRO A 81 -5.69 2.80 -13.46
CA PRO A 81 -5.25 3.34 -12.19
C PRO A 81 -5.40 4.86 -12.12
N PHE A 82 -5.76 5.37 -10.96
CA PHE A 82 -5.70 6.79 -10.66
C PHE A 82 -5.09 7.04 -9.29
N ILE A 83 -4.56 8.24 -9.10
CA ILE A 83 -3.88 8.65 -7.87
C ILE A 83 -4.62 9.86 -7.30
N ALA A 84 -4.86 9.82 -5.99
CA ALA A 84 -5.37 10.94 -5.23
C ALA A 84 -4.39 11.28 -4.11
N THR A 85 -4.22 12.57 -3.84
CA THR A 85 -3.44 13.05 -2.70
C THR A 85 -4.32 13.87 -1.76
N LYS A 86 -4.09 13.70 -0.47
CA LYS A 86 -4.81 14.42 0.59
C LYS A 86 -3.82 14.80 1.69
N ASN A 87 -3.91 16.03 2.17
CA ASN A 87 -3.22 16.41 3.40
C ASN A 87 -4.06 15.94 4.59
N THR A 88 -3.43 15.23 5.52
CA THR A 88 -4.04 14.77 6.77
C THR A 88 -3.31 15.40 7.96
N GLU A 89 -3.87 15.28 9.16
CA GLU A 89 -3.20 15.71 10.39
C GLU A 89 -1.88 14.97 10.64
N LEU A 90 -1.74 13.76 10.06
CA LEU A 90 -0.55 12.93 10.20
C LEU A 90 0.55 13.29 9.21
N GLY A 91 0.20 13.78 8.02
CA GLY A 91 1.11 13.95 6.89
C GLY A 91 0.37 13.90 5.55
N GLN A 92 1.09 13.83 4.44
CA GLN A 92 0.46 13.67 3.13
C GLN A 92 0.10 12.21 2.88
N GLU A 93 -1.16 11.95 2.53
CA GLU A 93 -1.63 10.64 2.10
C GLU A 93 -1.70 10.58 0.58
N LEU A 94 -0.99 9.62 -0.01
CA LEU A 94 -1.09 9.25 -1.43
C LEU A 94 -1.86 7.94 -1.53
N SER A 95 -2.98 7.99 -2.25
CA SER A 95 -3.83 6.84 -2.53
C SER A 95 -3.74 6.49 -4.00
N ILE A 96 -3.46 5.23 -4.31
CA ILE A 96 -3.62 4.69 -5.65
C ILE A 96 -4.80 3.72 -5.65
N THR A 97 -5.76 3.96 -6.53
CA THR A 97 -6.84 3.02 -6.80
C THR A 97 -6.59 2.37 -8.15
N LEU A 98 -6.60 1.04 -8.21
CA LEU A 98 -6.26 0.29 -9.41
C LEU A 98 -7.02 -1.04 -9.47
N PRO A 99 -7.38 -1.53 -10.67
CA PRO A 99 -7.91 -2.89 -10.81
C PRO A 99 -6.77 -3.92 -10.67
N LEU A 100 -7.08 -5.15 -10.26
CA LEU A 100 -6.07 -6.20 -10.08
C LEU A 100 -5.25 -6.46 -11.35
N LYS A 101 -5.86 -6.30 -12.53
CA LYS A 101 -5.16 -6.40 -13.84
C LYS A 101 -3.96 -5.45 -13.97
N SER A 102 -3.97 -4.34 -13.21
CA SER A 102 -2.93 -3.31 -13.22
C SER A 102 -1.99 -3.40 -12.01
N ILE A 103 -2.05 -4.43 -11.17
CA ILE A 103 -1.26 -4.50 -9.93
C ILE A 103 0.26 -4.31 -10.13
N ASN A 104 0.79 -4.67 -11.29
CA ASN A 104 2.21 -4.48 -11.61
C ASN A 104 2.62 -3.01 -11.76
N SER A 105 1.68 -2.09 -12.02
CA SER A 105 1.99 -0.65 -12.05
C SER A 105 2.32 -0.10 -10.66
N LEU A 106 1.97 -0.82 -9.60
CA LEU A 106 2.20 -0.41 -8.22
C LEU A 106 3.70 -0.27 -7.90
N ASP A 107 4.57 -1.08 -8.53
CA ASP A 107 6.02 -1.03 -8.32
C ASP A 107 6.61 0.35 -8.69
N ALA A 108 6.09 0.95 -9.77
CA ALA A 108 6.50 2.27 -10.23
C ALA A 108 6.06 3.37 -9.25
N GLU A 109 4.82 3.28 -8.75
CA GLU A 109 4.27 4.27 -7.82
C GLU A 109 4.88 4.16 -6.42
N ILE A 110 5.09 2.95 -5.90
CA ILE A 110 5.87 2.73 -4.67
C ILE A 110 7.28 3.31 -4.82
N SER A 111 7.92 3.06 -5.97
CA SER A 111 9.28 3.55 -6.21
C SER A 111 9.35 5.08 -6.26
N LYS A 112 8.36 5.74 -6.86
CA LYS A 112 8.24 7.21 -6.88
C LYS A 112 8.03 7.76 -5.48
N TRP A 113 7.10 7.18 -4.72
CA TRP A 113 6.82 7.59 -3.34
C TRP A 113 8.06 7.43 -2.45
N LEU A 114 8.76 6.30 -2.51
CA LEU A 114 10.00 6.10 -1.74
C LEU A 114 11.13 7.09 -2.10
N ASN A 115 11.15 7.60 -3.34
CA ASN A 115 12.15 8.58 -3.76
C ASN A 115 11.95 9.95 -3.12
N THR A 116 10.75 10.30 -2.64
CA THR A 116 10.51 11.58 -1.96
C THR A 116 11.33 11.69 -0.67
N PHE A 117 11.59 10.57 0.00
CA PHE A 117 12.40 10.52 1.22
C PHE A 117 13.92 10.62 0.98
N LYS A 118 14.37 10.38 -0.25
CA LYS A 118 15.79 10.59 -0.62
C LYS A 118 16.11 12.04 -0.89
N ALA A 119 15.17 12.79 -1.46
CA ALA A 119 15.38 14.19 -1.83
C ALA A 119 15.51 15.14 -0.62
N GLN A 120 15.15 14.69 0.59
CA GLN A 120 15.20 15.49 1.82
C GLN A 120 16.57 15.44 2.56
N ARG A 121 17.63 14.94 1.92
CA ARG A 121 18.99 14.83 2.48
C ARG A 121 20.02 15.79 1.84
N CYS A 122 19.57 16.84 1.16
CA CYS A 122 20.44 17.89 0.62
C CYS A 122 20.35 19.17 1.46
#